data_AF-A0A670IN64-F1
#
_entry.id   AF-A0A670IN64-F1
#
_cell.length_a   1.000
_cell.length_b   1.000
_cell.length_c   1.000
_cell.angle_alpha   90.00
_cell.angle_beta   90.00
_cell.angle_gamma   90.00
#
_symmetry.space_group_name_H-M   'P 1'
#
loop_
_entity.id
_entity.type
_entity.pdbx_description
1 polymer ?
#
loop_
_entity_poly.entity_id
_entity_poly.type
_entity_poly.pdbx_seq_one_letter_code
_entity_poly.pdbx_strand_id
1 'polypeptide(L)'
;MSRLGSVQQKVACLFVTQVKEEPSAKRERQPFKVLATETINPKALDADIYSAIPTEKVDGTCCYITTHKGQPYLWARLDRKPNKQAEKRFKRFVHSAGDSKGFTWNIEDDFKPVPECWIPTKEIEYCNGKPFPDENGHIPGWVPVEQNSKQYCWHTSVVDYEFELALILKNHTEEPGLLEISLVPLSDLSEQTLELIGTSINANPYGLGDKKHPIHFLVPHGTFQIKNAPPLNHDDILSWFDESKEGKIEGIVWHCADGNLIKLHRHHLGLCWPIADPHLISQPVVITFSGAKYDYNFEPKTLFHYFSKLEGQRFNSLRDIVSNL
;
A
#
# COMPACT_ATOMS: atom_id res chain seq x y z
N MET A 1 14.88 11.33 -8.32
CA MET A 1 14.78 11.27 -6.84
C MET A 1 15.33 9.92 -6.40
N SER A 2 16.09 9.85 -5.31
CA SER A 2 16.49 8.57 -4.70
C SER A 2 15.24 7.77 -4.36
N ARG A 3 15.24 6.47 -4.65
CA ARG A 3 14.12 5.57 -4.37
C ARG A 3 13.86 5.55 -2.86
N LEU A 4 12.62 5.83 -2.43
CA LEU A 4 12.23 5.74 -1.03
C LEU A 4 11.95 4.27 -0.67
N GLY A 5 12.07 3.94 0.63
CA GLY A 5 12.04 2.56 1.13
C GLY A 5 10.85 1.72 0.63
N SER A 6 11.10 0.43 0.41
CA SER A 6 10.09 -0.53 -0.06
C SER A 6 9.43 -1.27 1.11
N VAL A 7 8.15 -1.62 0.98
CA VAL A 7 7.42 -2.35 2.02
C VAL A 7 7.84 -3.84 2.04
N GLN A 8 8.86 -4.17 2.82
CA GLN A 8 9.36 -5.54 2.96
C GLN A 8 8.84 -6.24 4.23
N GLN A 9 8.39 -5.48 5.23
CA GLN A 9 7.86 -6.01 6.49
C GLN A 9 6.57 -5.30 6.91
N LYS A 10 5.98 -5.74 8.02
CA LYS A 10 4.91 -4.96 8.66
C LYS A 10 5.49 -3.68 9.24
N VAL A 11 4.88 -2.57 8.84
CA VAL A 11 5.28 -1.21 9.21
C VAL A 11 4.77 -0.90 10.62
N ALA A 12 5.66 -0.48 11.52
CA ALA A 12 5.32 -0.13 12.90
C ALA A 12 4.49 1.17 12.97
N CYS A 13 3.66 1.29 14.01
CA CYS A 13 2.92 2.53 14.27
C CYS A 13 3.85 3.60 14.88
N LEU A 14 3.69 4.88 14.49
CA LEU A 14 4.45 6.03 15.03
C LEU A 14 4.35 6.10 16.54
N PHE A 15 3.15 5.95 17.07
CA PHE A 15 2.88 5.91 18.50
C PHE A 15 2.68 4.48 18.98
N VAL A 16 2.97 4.24 20.27
CA VAL A 16 2.56 3.02 20.96
C VAL A 16 1.04 2.91 20.87
N THR A 17 0.54 1.72 20.53
CA THR A 17 -0.91 1.48 20.40
C THR A 17 -1.46 0.78 21.64
N GLN A 18 -2.68 1.14 22.02
CA GLN A 18 -3.45 0.50 23.07
C GLN A 18 -4.80 -0.02 22.54
N VAL A 19 -5.29 -1.10 23.14
CA VAL A 19 -6.63 -1.61 22.87
C VAL A 19 -7.60 -1.02 23.88
N LYS A 20 -8.70 -0.42 23.41
CA LYS A 20 -9.83 0.01 24.24
C LYS A 20 -11.04 -0.86 23.93
N GLU A 21 -11.73 -1.33 24.97
CA GLU A 21 -12.98 -2.12 24.89
C GLU A 21 -14.18 -1.22 24.53
N GLU A 22 -14.06 -0.53 23.41
CA GLU A 22 -15.08 0.33 22.82
C GLU A 22 -15.27 -0.06 21.34
N PRO A 23 -16.50 -0.02 20.80
CA PRO A 23 -16.75 -0.40 19.42
C PRO A 23 -15.86 0.32 18.40
N SER A 24 -15.34 -0.43 17.42
CA SER A 24 -14.52 0.14 16.35
C SER A 24 -15.37 0.96 15.37
N ALA A 25 -14.94 2.18 15.09
CA ALA A 25 -15.47 2.96 13.96
C ALA A 25 -15.04 2.39 12.58
N LYS A 26 -13.99 1.56 12.53
CA LYS A 26 -13.42 0.99 11.30
C LYS A 26 -14.11 -0.30 10.86
N ARG A 27 -14.55 -1.13 11.82
CA ARG A 27 -15.12 -2.45 11.53
C ARG A 27 -16.42 -2.63 12.28
N GLU A 28 -17.50 -2.78 11.53
CA GLU A 28 -18.81 -3.12 12.07
C GLU A 28 -18.69 -4.38 12.94
N ARG A 29 -19.27 -4.34 14.15
CA ARG A 29 -19.30 -5.45 15.13
C ARG A 29 -17.97 -5.81 15.79
N GLN A 30 -16.90 -5.04 15.60
CA GLN A 30 -15.70 -5.19 16.42
C GLN A 30 -15.92 -4.48 17.76
N PRO A 31 -15.88 -5.19 18.91
CA PRO A 31 -16.23 -4.63 20.22
C PRO A 31 -15.12 -3.78 20.87
N PHE A 32 -13.94 -3.72 20.23
CA PHE A 32 -12.77 -2.98 20.69
C PHE A 32 -12.21 -2.11 19.56
N LYS A 33 -11.45 -1.07 19.91
CA LYS A 33 -10.66 -0.26 18.96
C LYS A 33 -9.20 -0.17 19.39
N VAL A 34 -8.32 -0.05 18.41
CA VAL A 34 -6.89 0.14 18.62
C VAL A 34 -6.58 1.61 18.40
N LEU A 35 -6.09 2.29 19.42
CA LEU A 35 -5.74 3.71 19.37
C LEU A 35 -4.26 3.92 19.61
N ALA A 36 -3.70 4.93 18.96
CA ALA A 36 -2.42 5.50 19.31
C ALA A 36 -2.50 6.15 20.71
N THR A 37 -1.40 6.07 21.44
CA THR A 37 -1.15 6.86 22.64
C THR A 37 -0.38 8.13 22.25
N GLU A 38 -0.03 8.95 23.24
CA GLU A 38 0.84 10.11 23.05
C GLU A 38 2.33 9.75 23.01
N THR A 39 2.68 8.49 23.35
CA THR A 39 4.06 8.03 23.43
C THR A 39 4.55 7.54 22.07
N ILE A 40 5.61 8.18 21.55
CA ILE A 40 6.29 7.71 20.34
C ILE A 40 6.83 6.30 20.56
N ASN A 41 6.64 5.43 19.57
CA ASN A 41 7.11 4.06 19.60
C ASN A 41 8.65 4.03 19.62
N PRO A 42 9.30 3.29 20.53
CA PRO A 42 10.75 3.15 20.55
C PRO A 42 11.35 2.75 19.19
N LYS A 43 10.68 1.87 18.42
CA LYS A 43 11.12 1.50 17.08
C LYS A 43 11.19 2.69 16.11
N ALA A 44 10.33 3.69 16.28
CA ALA A 44 10.37 4.91 15.47
C ALA A 44 11.54 5.81 15.89
N LEU A 45 11.82 5.92 17.19
CA LEU A 45 12.98 6.65 17.69
C LEU A 45 14.30 6.01 17.26
N ASP A 46 14.39 4.68 17.36
CA ASP A 46 15.55 3.90 16.93
C ASP A 46 15.84 4.06 15.43
N ALA A 47 14.80 4.31 14.62
CA ALA A 47 14.89 4.56 13.18
C ALA A 47 15.12 6.04 12.82
N ASP A 48 15.38 6.93 13.79
CA ASP A 48 15.55 8.38 13.57
C ASP A 48 14.36 9.04 12.82
N ILE A 49 13.15 8.81 13.32
CA ILE A 49 11.90 9.32 12.72
C ILE A 49 11.88 10.84 12.46
N TYR A 50 12.64 11.63 13.23
CA TYR A 50 12.69 13.09 13.09
C TYR A 50 13.39 13.55 11.79
N SER A 51 14.25 12.70 11.22
CA SER A 51 14.92 12.93 9.93
C SER A 51 14.22 12.26 8.75
N ALA A 52 13.12 11.54 9.00
CA ALA A 52 12.45 10.73 8.01
C ALA A 52 11.62 11.57 7.01
N ILE A 53 11.42 11.03 5.81
CA ILE A 53 10.64 11.68 4.75
C ILE A 53 9.17 11.23 4.87
N PRO A 54 8.22 12.13 5.18
CA PRO A 54 6.81 11.81 5.27
C PRO A 54 6.15 11.74 3.90
N THR A 55 5.33 10.71 3.69
CA THR A 55 4.57 10.50 2.47
C THR A 55 3.14 10.10 2.80
N GLU A 56 2.21 10.33 1.88
CA GLU A 56 0.85 9.84 2.00
C GLU A 56 0.85 8.31 2.05
N LYS A 57 0.17 7.77 3.07
CA LYS A 57 -0.26 6.38 3.04
C LYS A 57 -1.47 6.28 2.11
N VAL A 58 -1.25 5.65 0.96
CA VAL A 58 -2.32 5.36 0.00
C VAL A 58 -3.07 4.09 0.43
N ASP A 59 -4.40 4.15 0.44
CA ASP A 59 -5.24 3.00 0.82
C ASP A 59 -5.46 2.07 -0.38
N GLY A 60 -4.51 1.17 -0.57
CA GLY A 60 -4.54 0.15 -1.61
C GLY A 60 -4.21 -1.24 -1.10
N THR A 61 -4.02 -2.16 -2.04
CA THR A 61 -3.44 -3.47 -1.75
C THR A 61 -2.01 -3.53 -2.26
N CYS A 62 -1.10 -3.88 -1.35
CA CYS A 62 0.33 -3.84 -1.61
C CYS A 62 0.74 -4.85 -2.68
N CYS A 63 1.55 -4.37 -3.61
CA CYS A 63 2.07 -5.06 -4.78
C CYS A 63 3.59 -4.91 -4.84
N TYR A 64 4.23 -5.75 -5.65
CA TYR A 64 5.67 -5.73 -5.87
C TYR A 64 5.98 -6.05 -7.33
N ILE A 65 6.95 -5.38 -7.94
CA ILE A 65 7.45 -5.77 -9.27
C ILE A 65 8.80 -6.47 -9.09
N THR A 66 8.90 -7.71 -9.58
CA THR A 66 10.18 -8.44 -9.65
C THR A 66 10.12 -9.50 -10.73
N THR A 67 11.27 -10.12 -11.02
CA THR A 67 11.40 -11.11 -12.08
C THR A 67 10.60 -12.38 -11.78
N HIS A 68 9.77 -12.79 -12.74
CA HIS A 68 9.13 -14.10 -12.79
C HIS A 68 9.34 -14.70 -14.18
N LYS A 69 9.80 -15.95 -14.26
CA LYS A 69 10.08 -16.65 -15.54
C LYS A 69 10.99 -15.84 -16.50
N GLY A 70 11.93 -15.08 -15.94
CA GLY A 70 12.91 -14.28 -16.70
C GLY A 70 12.42 -12.90 -17.14
N GLN A 71 11.19 -12.50 -16.81
CA GLN A 71 10.63 -11.19 -17.18
C GLN A 71 10.14 -10.40 -15.96
N PRO A 72 10.12 -9.05 -15.99
CA PRO A 72 9.47 -8.25 -14.96
C PRO A 72 7.99 -8.61 -14.84
N TYR A 73 7.52 -8.82 -13.61
CA TYR A 73 6.15 -9.27 -13.36
C TYR A 73 5.54 -8.55 -12.17
N LEU A 74 4.21 -8.42 -12.14
CA LEU A 74 3.50 -7.94 -10.97
C LEU A 74 3.29 -9.09 -9.99
N TRP A 75 3.51 -8.80 -8.71
CA TRP A 75 3.32 -9.73 -7.61
C TRP A 75 2.37 -9.13 -6.59
N ALA A 76 1.42 -9.94 -6.13
CA ALA A 76 0.49 -9.57 -5.07
C ALA A 76 1.01 -10.02 -3.71
N ARG A 77 0.72 -9.24 -2.67
CA ARG A 77 1.07 -9.62 -1.30
C ARG A 77 0.32 -10.89 -0.87
N LEU A 78 1.06 -11.87 -0.37
CA LEU A 78 0.51 -13.08 0.25
C LEU A 78 1.32 -13.43 1.51
N ASP A 79 0.83 -12.99 2.67
CA ASP A 79 1.41 -13.41 3.96
C ASP A 79 1.09 -14.89 4.24
N ARG A 80 2.11 -15.71 4.50
CA ARG A 80 1.94 -17.06 5.02
C ARG A 80 1.57 -16.97 6.51
N LYS A 81 0.33 -17.36 6.81
CA LYS A 81 -0.27 -17.25 8.15
C LYS A 81 -0.19 -18.58 8.91
N PRO A 82 -0.18 -18.52 10.26
CA PRO A 82 -0.26 -19.72 11.07
C PRO A 82 -1.59 -20.45 10.84
N ASN A 83 -1.58 -21.76 11.07
CA ASN A 83 -2.81 -22.55 11.14
C ASN A 83 -3.59 -22.22 12.42
N LYS A 84 -4.84 -22.70 12.53
CA LYS A 84 -5.72 -22.35 13.66
C LYS A 84 -5.15 -22.75 15.02
N GLN A 85 -4.47 -23.90 15.11
CA GLN A 85 -3.91 -24.41 16.36
C GLN A 85 -2.70 -23.58 16.79
N ALA A 86 -1.79 -23.31 15.86
CA ALA A 86 -0.61 -22.48 16.07
C ALA A 86 -0.99 -21.05 16.45
N GLU A 87 -1.96 -20.44 15.74
CA GLU A 87 -2.47 -19.10 16.05
C GLU A 87 -3.03 -19.03 17.48
N LYS A 88 -3.78 -20.05 17.92
CA LYS A 88 -4.31 -20.12 19.30
C LYS A 88 -3.21 -20.30 20.34
N ARG A 89 -2.14 -21.02 20.02
CA ARG A 89 -0.97 -21.22 20.90
C ARG A 89 -0.17 -19.92 21.02
N PHE A 90 0.08 -19.26 19.90
CA PHE A 90 0.79 -17.99 19.83
C PHE A 90 0.05 -16.88 20.59
N LYS A 91 -1.25 -16.68 20.34
CA LYS A 91 -2.04 -15.67 21.07
C LYS A 91 -2.02 -15.89 22.58
N ARG A 92 -2.15 -17.15 23.03
CA ARG A 92 -2.06 -17.47 24.47
C ARG A 92 -0.70 -17.12 25.05
N PHE A 93 0.38 -17.41 24.33
CA PHE A 93 1.72 -17.05 24.76
C PHE A 93 1.89 -15.53 24.88
N VAL A 94 1.55 -14.78 23.83
CA VAL A 94 1.68 -13.31 23.81
C VAL A 94 0.86 -12.67 24.94
N HIS A 95 -0.36 -13.16 25.18
CA HIS A 95 -1.18 -12.67 26.30
C HIS A 95 -0.54 -12.93 27.67
N SER A 96 0.23 -14.01 27.82
CA SER A 96 0.89 -14.35 29.10
C SER A 96 2.26 -13.69 29.29
N ALA A 97 3.03 -13.54 28.20
CA ALA A 97 4.40 -13.04 28.23
C ALA A 97 4.50 -11.52 27.99
N GLY A 98 3.46 -10.91 27.44
CA GLY A 98 3.45 -9.49 27.05
C GLY A 98 4.12 -9.21 25.71
N ASP A 99 4.92 -10.14 25.18
CA ASP A 99 5.53 -10.06 23.85
C ASP A 99 5.60 -11.45 23.16
N SER A 100 6.17 -11.47 21.95
CA SER A 100 6.36 -12.69 21.16
C SER A 100 7.73 -13.35 21.37
N LYS A 101 8.62 -12.75 22.17
CA LYS A 101 10.00 -13.24 22.35
C LYS A 101 9.98 -14.58 23.10
N GLY A 102 10.78 -15.53 22.62
CA GLY A 102 10.86 -16.86 23.20
C GLY A 102 9.75 -17.82 22.74
N PHE A 103 8.78 -17.38 21.94
CA PHE A 103 7.84 -18.31 21.32
C PHE A 103 8.55 -19.19 20.29
N THR A 104 8.40 -20.51 20.41
CA THR A 104 9.01 -21.45 19.47
C THR A 104 8.01 -21.88 18.40
N TRP A 105 8.29 -21.49 17.16
CA TRP A 105 7.57 -21.91 15.95
C TRP A 105 8.13 -23.20 15.37
N ASN A 106 7.25 -24.11 14.97
CA ASN A 106 7.58 -25.19 14.05
C ASN A 106 7.15 -24.76 12.64
N ILE A 107 8.10 -24.25 11.84
CA ILE A 107 7.83 -23.63 10.54
C ILE A 107 7.13 -24.58 9.54
N GLU A 108 7.32 -25.89 9.66
CA GLU A 108 6.68 -26.88 8.79
C GLU A 108 5.20 -27.08 9.15
N ASP A 109 4.93 -27.31 10.43
CA ASP A 109 3.60 -27.73 10.87
C ASP A 109 2.69 -26.56 11.27
N ASP A 110 3.25 -25.46 11.78
CA ASP A 110 2.47 -24.36 12.35
C ASP A 110 1.84 -23.44 11.29
N PHE A 111 2.23 -23.53 10.02
CA PHE A 111 1.84 -22.57 8.98
C PHE A 111 1.02 -23.18 7.86
N LYS A 112 0.11 -22.37 7.30
CA LYS A 112 -0.65 -22.77 6.11
C LYS A 112 0.27 -22.98 4.91
N PRO A 113 -0.08 -23.88 3.98
CA PRO A 113 0.66 -24.02 2.73
C PRO A 113 0.53 -22.76 1.88
N VAL A 114 1.55 -22.52 1.06
CA VAL A 114 1.59 -21.47 0.04
C VAL A 114 1.87 -22.10 -1.33
N PRO A 115 1.54 -21.42 -2.44
CA PRO A 115 1.93 -21.88 -3.77
C PRO A 115 3.45 -22.03 -3.91
N GLU A 116 3.91 -22.90 -4.80
CA GLU A 116 5.35 -23.10 -5.06
C GLU A 116 6.04 -21.83 -5.56
N CYS A 117 5.33 -20.99 -6.31
CA CYS A 117 5.83 -19.71 -6.78
C CYS A 117 5.87 -18.61 -5.69
N TRP A 118 5.46 -18.92 -4.46
CA TRP A 118 5.53 -17.96 -3.36
C TRP A 118 6.98 -17.67 -2.98
N ILE A 119 7.31 -16.40 -2.82
CA ILE A 119 8.62 -15.95 -2.33
C ILE A 119 8.46 -15.13 -1.06
N PRO A 120 9.35 -15.29 -0.07
CA PRO A 120 9.37 -14.39 1.09
C PRO A 120 9.78 -12.98 0.67
N THR A 121 9.48 -11.98 1.50
CA THR A 121 10.04 -10.64 1.32
C THR A 121 11.55 -10.64 1.55
N LYS A 122 12.25 -9.65 0.97
CA LYS A 122 13.72 -9.63 0.97
C LYS A 122 14.35 -9.47 2.35
N GLU A 123 13.68 -8.72 3.21
CA GLU A 123 14.20 -8.36 4.54
C GLU A 123 13.66 -9.29 5.63
N ILE A 124 13.13 -10.47 5.28
CA ILE A 124 12.65 -11.41 6.29
C ILE A 124 13.82 -12.01 7.08
N GLU A 125 13.64 -12.19 8.37
CA GLU A 125 14.59 -12.94 9.19
C GLU A 125 14.57 -14.43 8.82
N TYR A 126 15.71 -15.11 8.91
CA TYR A 126 15.82 -16.54 8.68
C TYR A 126 16.31 -17.26 9.93
N CYS A 127 15.69 -18.39 10.25
CA CYS A 127 16.13 -19.30 11.30
C CYS A 127 16.31 -20.69 10.69
N ASN A 128 17.52 -21.27 10.81
CA ASN A 128 17.88 -22.55 10.21
C ASN A 128 17.55 -22.64 8.70
N GLY A 129 17.82 -21.56 7.96
CA GLY A 129 17.58 -21.48 6.51
C GLY A 129 16.12 -21.33 6.10
N LYS A 130 15.19 -21.14 7.04
CA LYS A 130 13.76 -20.96 6.76
C LYS A 130 13.30 -19.55 7.16
N PRO A 131 12.37 -18.94 6.41
CA PRO A 131 11.86 -17.61 6.75
C PRO A 131 11.11 -17.66 8.09
N PHE A 132 11.44 -16.73 8.96
CA PHE A 132 10.93 -16.64 10.31
C PHE A 132 9.75 -15.66 10.37
N PRO A 133 8.70 -15.94 11.16
CA PRO A 133 7.55 -15.06 11.27
C PRO A 133 7.88 -13.74 11.99
N ASP A 134 7.17 -12.70 11.59
CA ASP A 134 7.16 -11.40 12.25
C ASP A 134 6.57 -11.46 13.67
N GLU A 135 6.60 -10.32 14.37
CA GLU A 135 6.08 -10.19 15.74
C GLU A 135 4.58 -10.52 15.89
N ASN A 136 3.83 -10.56 14.79
CA ASN A 136 2.42 -10.92 14.76
C ASN A 136 2.21 -12.38 14.31
N GLY A 137 3.29 -13.15 14.15
CA GLY A 137 3.27 -14.55 13.75
C GLY A 137 3.05 -14.78 12.25
N HIS A 138 3.17 -13.76 11.39
CA HIS A 138 3.02 -13.92 9.93
C HIS A 138 4.37 -13.98 9.24
N ILE A 139 4.46 -14.68 8.12
CA ILE A 139 5.62 -14.65 7.24
C ILE A 139 5.24 -13.88 5.97
N PRO A 140 5.62 -12.58 5.88
CA PRO A 140 5.53 -11.78 4.66
C PRO A 140 6.00 -12.47 3.38
N GLY A 141 5.25 -12.31 2.30
CA GLY A 141 5.69 -12.80 1.00
C GLY A 141 4.81 -12.37 -0.16
N TRP A 142 5.13 -12.89 -1.34
CA TRP A 142 4.61 -12.46 -2.62
C TRP A 142 4.24 -13.66 -3.49
N VAL A 143 3.24 -13.49 -4.35
CA VAL A 143 2.93 -14.44 -5.44
C VAL A 143 2.75 -13.70 -6.75
N PRO A 144 3.17 -14.28 -7.90
CA PRO A 144 3.05 -13.62 -9.18
C PRO A 144 1.57 -13.50 -9.59
N VAL A 145 1.23 -12.40 -10.22
CA VAL A 145 -0.10 -12.10 -10.75
C VAL A 145 -0.17 -12.58 -12.20
N GLU A 146 -0.54 -13.85 -12.39
CA GLU A 146 -0.71 -14.43 -13.72
C GLU A 146 -1.88 -13.76 -14.47
N GLN A 147 -1.74 -13.56 -15.79
CA GLN A 147 -2.69 -12.83 -16.65
C GLN A 147 -4.16 -13.29 -16.53
N ASN A 148 -4.39 -14.59 -16.26
CA ASN A 148 -5.72 -15.18 -16.14
C ASN A 148 -6.14 -15.46 -14.69
N SER A 149 -5.50 -14.79 -13.71
CA SER A 149 -5.79 -15.00 -12.30
C SER A 149 -7.17 -14.44 -11.92
N LYS A 150 -8.11 -15.33 -11.60
CA LYS A 150 -9.42 -14.93 -11.03
C LYS A 150 -9.28 -14.26 -9.65
N GLN A 151 -8.29 -14.67 -8.88
CA GLN A 151 -8.03 -14.11 -7.55
C GLN A 151 -7.46 -12.68 -7.63
N TYR A 152 -6.64 -12.42 -8.65
CA TYR A 152 -5.93 -11.16 -8.84
C TYR A 152 -6.40 -10.40 -10.08
N CYS A 153 -7.66 -10.56 -10.49
CA CYS A 153 -8.19 -9.97 -11.72
C CYS A 153 -8.14 -8.44 -11.78
N TRP A 154 -8.11 -7.76 -10.63
CA TRP A 154 -7.92 -6.31 -10.54
C TRP A 154 -6.45 -5.88 -10.59
N HIS A 155 -5.53 -6.79 -10.29
CA HIS A 155 -4.11 -6.54 -10.46
C HIS A 155 -3.74 -6.69 -11.94
N THR A 156 -4.34 -7.66 -12.64
CA THR A 156 -4.14 -7.85 -14.08
C THR A 156 -4.72 -6.71 -14.93
N SER A 157 -5.65 -5.89 -14.41
CA SER A 157 -6.24 -4.78 -15.18
C SER A 157 -5.31 -3.56 -15.32
N VAL A 158 -4.23 -3.50 -14.55
CA VAL A 158 -3.28 -2.38 -14.50
C VAL A 158 -1.89 -2.74 -15.03
N VAL A 159 -1.74 -3.94 -15.58
CA VAL A 159 -0.52 -4.38 -16.26
C VAL A 159 -0.87 -4.99 -17.60
N ASP A 160 -0.01 -4.74 -18.58
CA ASP A 160 -0.05 -5.37 -19.89
C ASP A 160 1.27 -6.13 -20.07
N TYR A 161 1.21 -7.46 -20.02
CA TYR A 161 2.40 -8.30 -20.14
C TYR A 161 2.86 -8.49 -21.58
N GLU A 162 2.02 -8.19 -22.58
CA GLU A 162 2.42 -8.23 -23.99
C GLU A 162 3.38 -7.08 -24.30
N PHE A 163 3.05 -5.88 -23.80
CA PHE A 163 3.89 -4.68 -23.96
C PHE A 163 4.82 -4.42 -22.78
N GLU A 164 4.78 -5.26 -21.74
CA GLU A 164 5.53 -5.12 -20.48
C GLU A 164 5.32 -3.73 -19.81
N LEU A 165 4.06 -3.27 -19.77
CA LEU A 165 3.67 -1.96 -19.25
C LEU A 165 2.84 -2.05 -17.97
N ALA A 166 2.91 -1.01 -17.15
CA ALA A 166 2.05 -0.75 -16.02
C ALA A 166 1.32 0.59 -16.17
N LEU A 167 0.07 0.63 -15.73
CA LEU A 167 -0.73 1.85 -15.63
C LEU A 167 -0.53 2.48 -14.25
N ILE A 168 0.15 3.62 -14.21
CA ILE A 168 0.66 4.26 -12.99
C ILE A 168 -0.02 5.61 -12.76
N LEU A 169 -0.40 5.87 -11.50
CA LEU A 169 -0.74 7.20 -11.00
C LEU A 169 0.43 7.72 -10.13
N LYS A 170 0.95 8.90 -10.46
CA LYS A 170 2.10 9.52 -9.79
C LYS A 170 2.01 11.06 -9.82
N ASN A 171 2.97 11.74 -9.19
CA ASN A 171 3.14 13.18 -9.38
C ASN A 171 3.74 13.47 -10.77
N HIS A 172 3.26 14.53 -11.43
CA HIS A 172 3.89 15.04 -12.64
C HIS A 172 5.32 15.50 -12.33
N THR A 173 6.25 15.18 -13.22
CA THR A 173 7.69 15.40 -12.98
C THR A 173 8.09 16.87 -13.01
N GLU A 174 7.41 17.69 -13.80
CA GLU A 174 7.76 19.10 -14.05
C GLU A 174 6.78 20.10 -13.44
N GLU A 175 5.55 19.68 -13.12
CA GLU A 175 4.48 20.57 -12.64
C GLU A 175 4.08 20.19 -11.21
N PRO A 176 4.56 20.93 -10.18
CA PRO A 176 4.21 20.66 -8.80
C PRO A 176 2.70 20.74 -8.56
N GLY A 177 2.13 19.72 -7.90
CA GLY A 177 0.71 19.67 -7.57
C GLY A 177 -0.21 19.17 -8.68
N LEU A 178 0.36 18.75 -9.82
CA LEU A 178 -0.34 18.03 -10.88
C LEU A 178 -0.06 16.53 -10.74
N LEU A 179 -1.12 15.72 -10.81
CA LEU A 179 -1.01 14.27 -10.95
C LEU A 179 -0.84 13.87 -12.42
N GLU A 180 -0.23 12.72 -12.65
CA GLU A 180 -0.04 12.14 -13.96
C GLU A 180 -0.50 10.67 -13.96
N ILE A 181 -1.39 10.33 -14.89
CA ILE A 181 -1.68 8.93 -15.24
C ILE A 181 -0.83 8.59 -16.45
N SER A 182 0.02 7.59 -16.32
CA SER A 182 1.02 7.26 -17.34
C SER A 182 1.24 5.78 -17.53
N LEU A 183 1.77 5.43 -18.70
CA LEU A 183 2.31 4.11 -18.99
C LEU A 183 3.78 4.07 -18.60
N VAL A 184 4.16 3.06 -17.81
CA VAL A 184 5.55 2.87 -17.34
C VAL A 184 5.98 1.44 -17.64
N PRO A 185 7.17 1.21 -18.25
CA PRO A 185 7.72 -0.12 -18.38
C PRO A 185 7.84 -0.83 -17.03
N LEU A 186 7.46 -2.11 -16.97
CA LEU A 186 7.60 -2.92 -15.74
C LEU A 186 9.07 -3.00 -15.28
N SER A 187 10.02 -2.94 -16.21
CA SER A 187 11.45 -2.86 -15.90
C SER A 187 11.80 -1.66 -15.01
N ASP A 188 11.16 -0.52 -15.23
CA ASP A 188 11.46 0.72 -14.51
C ASP A 188 10.96 0.66 -13.06
N LEU A 189 9.94 -0.16 -12.83
CA LEU A 189 9.34 -0.44 -11.54
C LEU A 189 10.01 -1.63 -10.82
N SER A 190 11.00 -2.28 -11.44
CA SER A 190 11.62 -3.48 -10.86
C SER A 190 12.20 -3.24 -9.48
N GLU A 191 11.91 -4.19 -8.60
CA GLU A 191 12.20 -4.19 -7.17
C GLU A 191 11.53 -3.07 -6.36
N GLN A 192 10.45 -2.47 -6.88
CA GLN A 192 9.63 -1.49 -6.16
C GLN A 192 8.34 -2.12 -5.63
N THR A 193 7.93 -1.67 -4.45
CA THR A 193 6.58 -1.92 -3.94
C THR A 193 5.64 -0.81 -4.39
N LEU A 194 4.39 -1.17 -4.66
CA LEU A 194 3.32 -0.26 -5.08
C LEU A 194 2.03 -0.55 -4.31
N GLU A 195 1.10 0.37 -4.32
CA GLU A 195 -0.28 0.15 -3.91
C GLU A 195 -1.17 0.06 -5.15
N LEU A 196 -1.90 -1.03 -5.31
CA LEU A 196 -3.01 -1.08 -6.24
C LEU A 196 -4.21 -0.38 -5.61
N ILE A 197 -4.76 0.64 -6.28
CA ILE A 197 -5.99 1.32 -5.88
C ILE A 197 -7.05 1.21 -6.97
N GLY A 198 -8.31 1.40 -6.61
CA GLY A 198 -9.39 1.46 -7.60
C GLY A 198 -10.74 0.99 -7.12
N THR A 199 -11.67 0.86 -8.06
CA THR A 199 -13.10 0.59 -7.82
C THR A 199 -13.38 -0.62 -6.93
N SER A 200 -12.52 -1.63 -7.02
CA SER A 200 -12.71 -2.92 -6.33
C SER A 200 -11.72 -3.16 -5.20
N ILE A 201 -10.98 -2.13 -4.80
CA ILE A 201 -9.93 -2.23 -3.78
C ILE A 201 -10.36 -1.48 -2.53
N ASN A 202 -10.26 -2.13 -1.38
CA ASN A 202 -10.47 -1.55 -0.04
C ASN A 202 -11.75 -0.70 0.10
N ALA A 203 -12.86 -1.14 -0.52
CA ALA A 203 -14.14 -0.43 -0.56
C ALA A 203 -14.12 0.94 -1.31
N ASN A 204 -13.15 1.12 -2.20
CA ASN A 204 -13.01 2.28 -3.08
C ASN A 204 -12.99 3.63 -2.33
N PRO A 205 -12.03 3.84 -1.42
CA PRO A 205 -11.97 5.05 -0.60
C PRO A 205 -11.81 6.33 -1.44
N TYR A 206 -11.30 6.19 -2.66
CA TYR A 206 -11.04 7.27 -3.61
C TYR A 206 -12.15 7.46 -4.65
N GLY A 207 -13.22 6.67 -4.61
CA GLY A 207 -14.34 6.81 -5.56
C GLY A 207 -13.93 6.67 -7.03
N LEU A 208 -12.90 5.88 -7.33
CA LEU A 208 -12.38 5.67 -8.68
C LEU A 208 -13.29 4.69 -9.42
N GLY A 209 -13.81 5.08 -10.58
CA GLY A 209 -14.68 4.25 -11.42
C GLY A 209 -15.98 3.81 -10.72
N ASP A 210 -16.73 2.97 -11.41
CA ASP A 210 -17.89 2.27 -10.85
C ASP A 210 -17.95 0.81 -11.35
N LYS A 211 -18.97 0.05 -10.93
CA LYS A 211 -19.09 -1.37 -11.30
C LYS A 211 -19.21 -1.61 -12.82
N LYS A 212 -19.74 -0.64 -13.56
CA LYS A 212 -19.92 -0.70 -15.01
C LYS A 212 -18.64 -0.27 -15.73
N HIS A 213 -17.92 0.69 -15.15
CA HIS A 213 -16.69 1.25 -15.67
C HIS A 213 -15.61 1.29 -14.58
N PRO A 214 -15.03 0.12 -14.22
CA PRO A 214 -14.05 0.05 -13.15
C PRO A 214 -12.75 0.74 -13.58
N ILE A 215 -12.14 1.48 -12.66
CA ILE A 215 -10.83 2.13 -12.83
C ILE A 215 -9.91 1.64 -11.71
N HIS A 216 -8.68 1.30 -12.08
CA HIS A 216 -7.61 0.91 -11.18
C HIS A 216 -6.28 1.52 -11.62
N PHE A 217 -5.39 1.75 -10.66
CA PHE A 217 -4.03 2.24 -10.90
C PHE A 217 -3.05 1.58 -9.95
N LEU A 218 -1.79 1.45 -10.38
CA LEU A 218 -0.67 1.24 -9.48
C LEU A 218 -0.13 2.60 -9.03
N VAL A 219 0.18 2.71 -7.73
CA VAL A 219 0.79 3.89 -7.13
C VAL A 219 2.10 3.48 -6.48
N PRO A 220 3.27 3.90 -7.00
CA PRO A 220 4.55 3.62 -6.36
C PRO A 220 4.60 4.15 -4.92
N HIS A 221 5.11 3.35 -3.99
CA HIS A 221 5.26 3.79 -2.61
C HIS A 221 6.15 5.02 -2.50
N GLY A 222 5.73 5.96 -1.64
CA GLY A 222 6.45 7.20 -1.39
C GLY A 222 6.37 8.25 -2.50
N THR A 223 5.57 8.02 -3.55
CA THR A 223 5.44 8.99 -4.65
C THR A 223 4.81 10.31 -4.23
N PHE A 224 3.97 10.31 -3.19
CA PHE A 224 3.26 11.49 -2.69
C PHE A 224 3.89 11.98 -1.39
N GLN A 225 4.95 12.79 -1.49
CA GLN A 225 5.59 13.40 -0.32
C GLN A 225 4.69 14.48 0.30
N ILE A 226 4.63 14.51 1.62
CA ILE A 226 3.91 15.53 2.39
C ILE A 226 4.87 16.67 2.67
N LYS A 227 4.63 17.83 2.05
CA LYS A 227 5.53 18.99 2.17
C LYS A 227 5.39 19.69 3.51
N ASN A 228 4.16 19.79 4.00
CA ASN A 228 3.82 20.51 5.23
C ASN A 228 3.38 19.51 6.30
N ALA A 229 4.27 18.57 6.64
CA ALA A 229 3.99 17.57 7.65
C ALA A 229 3.90 18.21 9.04
N PRO A 230 2.94 17.77 9.89
CA PRO A 230 2.81 18.27 11.25
C PRO A 230 4.02 17.84 12.12
N PRO A 231 4.32 18.58 13.20
CA PRO A 231 5.25 18.11 14.23
C PRO A 231 4.90 16.72 14.76
N LEU A 232 5.91 15.94 15.15
CA LEU A 232 5.74 14.56 15.63
C LEU A 232 5.25 14.48 17.09
N ASN A 233 4.09 15.08 17.37
CA ASN A 233 3.35 14.84 18.60
C ASN A 233 1.88 14.56 18.27
N HIS A 234 1.20 13.92 19.22
CA HIS A 234 -0.13 13.37 18.99
C HIS A 234 -1.16 14.42 18.58
N ASP A 235 -1.22 15.54 19.29
CA ASP A 235 -2.26 16.55 19.11
C ASP A 235 -2.08 17.34 17.82
N ASP A 236 -0.85 17.75 17.48
CA ASP A 236 -0.57 18.43 16.22
C ASP A 236 -0.90 17.54 15.01
N ILE A 237 -0.60 16.24 15.09
CA ILE A 237 -0.93 15.30 14.01
C ILE A 237 -2.44 15.08 13.92
N LEU A 238 -3.13 14.96 15.06
CA LEU A 238 -4.59 14.83 15.11
C LEU A 238 -5.26 16.05 14.46
N SER A 239 -4.90 17.26 14.88
CA SER A 239 -5.40 18.50 14.29
C SER A 239 -5.08 18.59 12.80
N TRP A 240 -3.90 18.18 12.37
CA TRP A 240 -3.54 18.18 10.95
C TRP A 240 -4.43 17.23 10.13
N PHE A 241 -4.71 16.01 10.61
CA PHE A 241 -5.60 15.08 9.90
C PHE A 241 -7.04 15.59 9.79
N ASP A 242 -7.52 16.36 10.77
CA ASP A 242 -8.90 16.83 10.84
C ASP A 242 -9.11 18.16 10.07
N GLU A 243 -8.18 19.10 10.22
CA GLU A 243 -8.35 20.48 9.76
C GLU A 243 -7.62 20.79 8.44
N SER A 244 -6.52 20.09 8.13
CA SER A 244 -5.70 20.39 6.95
C SER A 244 -6.28 19.80 5.66
N LYS A 245 -6.13 20.55 4.55
CA LYS A 245 -6.47 20.03 3.21
C LYS A 245 -5.57 18.86 2.81
N GLU A 246 -4.25 18.94 3.09
CA GLU A 246 -3.31 17.83 2.85
C GLU A 246 -3.54 16.66 3.84
N GLY A 247 -4.17 16.94 4.98
CA GLY A 247 -4.53 15.96 6.02
C GLY A 247 -5.65 15.01 5.65
N LYS A 248 -6.34 15.23 4.53
CA LYS A 248 -7.43 14.39 4.03
C LYS A 248 -6.93 13.08 3.36
N ILE A 249 -5.96 12.40 3.96
CA ILE A 249 -5.30 11.17 3.47
C ILE A 249 -5.38 10.01 4.46
N GLU A 250 -5.44 8.73 4.05
CA GLU A 250 -5.62 7.57 4.97
C GLU A 250 -4.71 7.59 6.21
N GLY A 251 -3.46 7.99 5.98
CA GLY A 251 -2.39 7.98 6.97
C GLY A 251 -1.12 8.61 6.42
N ILE A 252 -0.07 8.58 7.22
CA ILE A 252 1.28 8.99 6.84
C ILE A 252 2.19 7.77 6.92
N VAL A 253 3.12 7.64 5.97
CA VAL A 253 4.28 6.75 6.04
C VAL A 253 5.55 7.59 6.04
N TRP A 254 6.36 7.44 7.08
CA TRP A 254 7.69 8.03 7.17
C TRP A 254 8.74 7.02 6.69
N HIS A 255 9.55 7.46 5.74
CA HIS A 255 10.68 6.69 5.20
C HIS A 255 11.96 7.11 5.93
N CYS A 256 12.49 6.22 6.77
CA CYS A 256 13.67 6.46 7.58
C CYS A 256 14.95 6.19 6.78
N ALA A 257 16.07 6.80 7.19
CA ALA A 257 17.34 6.71 6.47
C ALA A 257 17.95 5.30 6.48
N ASP A 258 17.63 4.50 7.50
CA ASP A 258 18.05 3.10 7.66
C ASP A 258 17.19 2.11 6.86
N GLY A 259 16.20 2.59 6.12
CA GLY A 259 15.27 1.79 5.33
C GLY A 259 13.98 1.41 6.07
N ASN A 260 13.89 1.64 7.39
CA ASN A 260 12.69 1.37 8.14
C ASN A 260 11.53 2.27 7.69
N LEU A 261 10.33 1.70 7.74
CA LEU A 261 9.09 2.42 7.53
C LEU A 261 8.34 2.53 8.85
N ILE A 262 7.88 3.72 9.16
CA ILE A 262 6.97 4.00 10.28
C ILE A 262 5.68 4.56 9.71
N LYS A 263 4.52 4.19 10.24
CA LYS A 263 3.23 4.69 9.76
C LYS A 263 2.33 5.18 10.87
N LEU A 264 1.37 6.01 10.50
CA LEU A 264 0.24 6.33 11.34
C LEU A 264 -1.00 6.37 10.47
N HIS A 265 -2.02 5.63 10.86
CA HIS A 265 -3.32 5.71 10.21
C HIS A 265 -4.23 6.63 11.01
N ARG A 266 -5.10 7.39 10.33
CA ARG A 266 -6.03 8.28 11.03
C ARG A 266 -6.96 7.58 12.02
N HIS A 267 -7.31 6.30 11.77
CA HIS A 267 -8.15 5.53 12.68
C HIS A 267 -7.46 5.19 14.00
N HIS A 268 -6.12 5.18 14.05
CA HIS A 268 -5.41 5.07 15.32
C HIS A 268 -5.60 6.33 16.17
N LEU A 269 -5.90 7.49 15.57
CA LEU A 269 -6.25 8.72 16.26
C LEU A 269 -7.75 8.84 16.54
N GLY A 270 -8.53 7.78 16.26
CA GLY A 270 -9.98 7.79 16.44
C GLY A 270 -10.77 8.46 15.30
N LEU A 271 -10.11 8.90 14.24
CA LEU A 271 -10.75 9.54 13.08
C LEU A 271 -11.29 8.52 12.07
N CYS A 272 -12.36 8.88 11.37
CA CYS A 272 -13.02 8.01 10.38
C CYS A 272 -12.22 7.91 9.07
N TRP A 273 -12.16 6.71 8.49
CA TRP A 273 -11.75 6.48 7.10
C TRP A 273 -12.61 5.37 6.49
N PRO A 274 -13.07 5.48 5.22
CA PRO A 274 -12.87 6.60 4.30
C PRO A 274 -13.56 7.90 4.72
N ILE A 275 -13.14 9.01 4.11
CA ILE A 275 -13.81 10.32 4.22
C ILE A 275 -14.40 10.70 2.86
N ALA A 276 -15.33 11.66 2.83
CA ALA A 276 -16.06 12.02 1.61
C ALA A 276 -15.17 12.63 0.51
N ASP A 277 -14.20 13.47 0.88
CA ASP A 277 -13.32 14.17 -0.05
C ASP A 277 -11.84 13.98 0.30
N PRO A 278 -11.24 12.80 0.04
CA PRO A 278 -9.81 12.62 0.20
C PRO A 278 -8.99 13.61 -0.65
N HIS A 279 -7.81 13.98 -0.15
CA HIS A 279 -6.94 14.96 -0.80
C HIS A 279 -6.57 14.54 -2.24
N LEU A 280 -6.13 13.29 -2.42
CA LEU A 280 -5.69 12.72 -3.69
C LEU A 280 -6.70 12.95 -4.82
N ILE A 281 -7.99 12.75 -4.55
CA ILE A 281 -9.02 12.79 -5.59
C ILE A 281 -9.43 14.20 -5.98
N SER A 282 -8.98 15.21 -5.24
CA SER A 282 -9.22 16.64 -5.52
C SER A 282 -8.12 17.29 -6.35
N GLN A 283 -7.02 16.58 -6.61
CA GLN A 283 -5.87 17.12 -7.32
C GLN A 283 -6.10 17.09 -8.83
N PRO A 284 -5.63 18.11 -9.58
CA PRO A 284 -5.68 18.10 -11.03
C PRO A 284 -4.82 16.96 -11.56
N VAL A 285 -5.17 16.46 -12.75
CA VAL A 285 -4.49 15.31 -13.35
C VAL A 285 -4.36 15.47 -14.87
N VAL A 286 -3.23 15.04 -15.42
CA VAL A 286 -3.00 14.91 -16.85
C VAL A 286 -2.81 13.44 -17.21
N ILE A 287 -3.24 13.07 -18.42
CA ILE A 287 -3.03 11.73 -18.96
C ILE A 287 -1.88 11.80 -19.97
N THR A 288 -0.89 10.94 -19.77
CA THR A 288 0.36 10.91 -20.54
C THR A 288 0.72 9.48 -20.94
N PHE A 289 0.33 9.15 -22.15
CA PHE A 289 0.48 7.89 -22.86
C PHE A 289 1.50 8.02 -23.98
N SER A 290 2.29 9.10 -23.99
CA SER A 290 3.30 9.46 -24.98
C SER A 290 4.51 8.51 -24.97
N GLY A 291 4.26 7.24 -25.27
CA GLY A 291 5.13 6.38 -26.03
C GLY A 291 4.83 6.55 -27.53
N ALA A 292 5.00 7.74 -28.09
CA ALA A 292 4.91 8.00 -29.54
C ALA A 292 5.94 7.19 -30.39
N LYS A 293 6.64 6.23 -29.77
CA LYS A 293 7.51 5.26 -30.43
C LYS A 293 6.81 3.95 -30.81
N TYR A 294 5.61 3.67 -30.28
CA TYR A 294 4.93 2.39 -30.50
C TYR A 294 3.43 2.60 -30.69
N ASP A 295 2.90 2.10 -31.81
CA ASP A 295 1.47 2.04 -32.11
C ASP A 295 0.87 0.87 -31.32
N TYR A 296 0.67 1.07 -30.01
CA TYR A 296 0.14 0.03 -29.13
C TYR A 296 -1.32 -0.27 -29.47
N ASN A 297 -1.57 -1.46 -30.00
CA ASN A 297 -2.92 -1.94 -30.29
C ASN A 297 -3.52 -2.62 -29.05
N PHE A 298 -3.81 -1.84 -28.01
CA PHE A 298 -4.38 -2.36 -26.77
C PHE A 298 -5.72 -3.05 -27.00
N GLU A 299 -5.95 -4.14 -26.26
CA GLU A 299 -7.21 -4.87 -26.36
C GLU A 299 -8.42 -3.96 -26.04
N PRO A 300 -9.50 -4.01 -26.85
CA PRO A 300 -10.70 -3.24 -26.57
C PRO A 300 -11.27 -3.57 -25.19
N LYS A 301 -11.74 -2.53 -24.48
CA LYS A 301 -12.30 -2.58 -23.11
C LYS A 301 -11.28 -2.74 -21.98
N THR A 302 -9.98 -2.74 -22.27
CA THR A 302 -8.94 -2.58 -21.24
C THR A 302 -8.84 -1.14 -20.77
N LEU A 303 -8.27 -0.93 -19.57
CA LEU A 303 -7.94 0.41 -19.08
C LEU A 303 -6.90 1.08 -19.97
N PHE A 304 -5.93 0.32 -20.49
CA PHE A 304 -4.93 0.81 -21.43
C PHE A 304 -5.57 1.42 -22.69
N HIS A 305 -6.54 0.71 -23.30
CA HIS A 305 -7.29 1.23 -24.44
C HIS A 305 -8.19 2.43 -24.11
N TYR A 306 -8.74 2.47 -22.90
CA TYR A 306 -9.55 3.61 -22.47
C TYR A 306 -8.71 4.87 -22.32
N PHE A 307 -7.63 4.79 -21.55
CA PHE A 307 -6.78 5.94 -21.26
C PHE A 307 -5.93 6.39 -22.46
N SER A 308 -5.60 5.50 -23.40
CA SER A 308 -4.93 5.89 -24.64
C SER A 308 -5.75 6.88 -25.47
N LYS A 309 -7.09 6.80 -25.41
CA LYS A 309 -8.01 7.75 -26.08
C LYS A 309 -8.10 9.10 -25.40
N LEU A 310 -7.64 9.19 -24.14
CA LEU A 310 -7.64 10.41 -23.36
C LEU A 310 -6.26 11.07 -23.34
N GLU A 311 -5.36 10.65 -24.22
CA GLU A 311 -3.99 11.18 -24.25
C GLU A 311 -3.95 12.70 -24.34
N GLY A 312 -3.10 13.31 -23.52
CA GLY A 312 -2.91 14.76 -23.44
C GLY A 312 -4.07 15.53 -22.80
N GLN A 313 -5.16 14.85 -22.40
CA GLN A 313 -6.26 15.51 -21.69
C GLN A 313 -5.85 15.85 -20.25
N ARG A 314 -6.30 17.03 -19.80
CA ARG A 314 -6.11 17.53 -18.45
C ARG A 314 -7.47 17.72 -17.78
N PHE A 315 -7.55 17.28 -16.54
CA PHE A 315 -8.74 17.38 -15.71
C PHE A 315 -8.43 18.24 -14.48
N ASN A 316 -9.43 18.99 -14.01
CA ASN A 316 -9.28 19.84 -12.82
C ASN A 316 -9.14 19.00 -11.53
N SER A 317 -9.62 17.77 -11.58
CA SER A 317 -9.66 16.83 -10.46
C SER A 317 -9.57 15.39 -10.96
N LEU A 318 -8.88 14.51 -10.23
CA LEU A 318 -8.88 13.06 -10.50
C LEU A 318 -10.30 12.46 -10.49
N ARG A 319 -11.22 13.05 -9.71
CA ARG A 319 -12.64 12.69 -9.72
C ARG A 319 -13.32 12.91 -11.07
N ASP A 320 -12.86 13.88 -11.86
CA ASP A 320 -13.51 14.24 -13.12
C ASP A 320 -13.25 13.19 -14.20
N ILE A 321 -12.12 12.49 -14.13
CA ILE A 321 -11.83 11.35 -15.03
C ILE A 321 -12.91 10.27 -14.88
N VAL A 322 -13.30 10.00 -13.64
CA VAL A 322 -14.32 8.98 -13.32
C VAL A 322 -15.68 9.35 -13.89
N SER A 323 -15.98 10.66 -13.98
CA SER A 323 -17.29 11.16 -14.41
C SER A 323 -17.48 11.23 -15.92
N ASN A 324 -16.41 11.05 -16.71
CA ASN A 324 -16.42 11.08 -18.18
C ASN A 324 -16.49 9.67 -18.82
N LEU A 325 -17.01 8.70 -18.06
CA LEU A 325 -17.24 7.30 -18.46
C LEU A 325 -18.69 7.04 -18.91
#